data_AF-A0A973FUS9-F1
#
_entry.id   AF-A0A973FUS9-F1
#
_cell.length_a   1.000
_cell.length_b   1.000
_cell.length_c   1.000
_cell.angle_alpha   90.00
_cell.angle_beta   90.00
_cell.angle_gamma   90.00
#
_symmetry.space_group_name_H-M   'P 1'
#
loop_
_entity.id
_entity.type
_entity.pdbx_description
1 polymer ?
#
loop_
_entity_poly.entity_id
_entity_poly.type
_entity_poly.pdbx_seq_one_letter_code
_entity_poly.pdbx_strand_id
1 'polypeptide(L)' 'MSYTVKEIFYSLQGEGFHAGRPAVFCRFTGCNLWSGKEEDRHNAVCRFCDTDFVHTDGPQGGKYATA' A
#
# COMPACT_ATOMS: atom_id res chain seq x y z
N MET A 1 7.67 13.04 -13.28
CA MET A 1 7.37 12.37 -11.98
C MET A 1 6.36 11.28 -12.26
N SER A 2 6.42 10.14 -11.56
CA SER A 2 5.48 9.03 -11.76
C SER A 2 5.00 8.49 -10.42
N TYR A 3 3.74 8.09 -10.34
CA TYR A 3 3.17 7.40 -9.20
C TYR A 3 3.46 5.91 -9.30
N THR A 4 3.92 5.29 -8.22
CA THR A 4 4.23 3.86 -8.16
C THR A 4 3.20 3.22 -7.24
N VAL A 5 2.34 2.37 -7.80
CA VAL A 5 1.13 1.87 -7.13
C VAL A 5 1.19 0.34 -7.06
N LYS A 6 1.02 -0.21 -5.85
CA LYS A 6 0.97 -1.65 -5.58
C LYS A 6 -0.31 -2.25 -6.13
N GLU A 7 -1.45 -1.65 -5.79
CA GLU A 7 -2.78 -2.12 -6.16
C GLU A 7 -3.84 -1.02 -6.08
N ILE A 8 -4.88 -1.14 -6.90
CA ILE A 8 -6.10 -0.34 -6.85
C ILE A 8 -7.31 -1.27 -6.89
N PHE A 9 -8.18 -1.17 -5.89
CA PHE A 9 -9.37 -2.02 -5.77
C PHE A 9 -10.55 -1.31 -5.10
N TYR A 10 -11.76 -1.80 -5.37
CA TYR A 10 -12.98 -1.29 -4.75
C TYR A 10 -13.43 -2.20 -3.62
N SER A 11 -13.72 -1.63 -2.45
CA SER A 11 -14.23 -2.36 -1.28
C SER A 11 -14.96 -1.40 -0.33
N LEU A 12 -15.34 -1.88 0.86
CA LEU A 12 -15.77 -1.04 1.97
C LEU A 12 -14.56 -0.69 2.84
N GLN A 13 -14.49 0.54 3.35
CA GLN A 13 -13.49 0.91 4.36
C GLN A 13 -13.69 0.06 5.61
N GLY A 14 -12.64 -0.61 6.07
CA GLY A 14 -12.68 -1.50 7.24
C GLY A 14 -12.45 -0.79 8.57
N GLU A 15 -11.89 0.42 8.54
CA GLU A 15 -11.37 1.08 9.75
C GLU A 15 -11.80 2.54 9.91
N GLY A 16 -11.70 3.02 11.16
CA GLY A 16 -11.90 4.42 11.52
C GLY A 16 -13.34 4.92 11.35
N PHE A 17 -13.49 6.25 11.31
CA PHE A 17 -14.79 6.93 11.25
C PHE A 17 -15.62 6.57 10.01
N HIS A 18 -14.96 6.18 8.91
CA HIS A 18 -15.63 5.80 7.65
C HIS A 18 -15.82 4.29 7.49
N ALA A 19 -15.65 3.48 8.54
CA ALA A 19 -15.87 2.05 8.47
C ALA A 19 -17.27 1.73 7.88
N GLY A 20 -17.32 0.78 6.93
CA GLY A 20 -18.51 0.40 6.17
C GLY A 20 -18.81 1.26 4.93
N ARG A 21 -18.10 2.38 4.72
CA ARG A 21 -18.31 3.24 3.54
C ARG A 21 -17.63 2.65 2.29
N PRO A 22 -18.32 2.57 1.13
CA PRO A 22 -17.66 2.18 -0.11
C PRO A 22 -16.57 3.15 -0.55
N ALA A 23 -15.42 2.61 -0.95
CA ALA A 23 -14.25 3.37 -1.36
C ALA A 23 -13.41 2.62 -2.41
N VAL A 24 -12.75 3.38 -3.27
CA VAL A 24 -11.62 2.87 -4.06
C VAL A 24 -10.36 3.06 -3.21
N PHE A 25 -9.66 1.97 -2.97
CA PHE A 25 -8.35 1.97 -2.33
C PHE A 25 -7.29 2.09 -3.42
N CYS A 26 -6.40 3.07 -3.28
CA CYS A 26 -5.20 3.21 -4.09
C CYS A 26 -3.98 3.08 -3.16
N ARG A 27 -3.32 1.92 -3.21
CA ARG A 27 -2.16 1.63 -2.35
C ARG A 27 -0.87 1.95 -3.08
N PHE A 28 -0.13 2.95 -2.61
CA PHE A 28 1.20 3.25 -3.13
C PHE A 28 2.24 2.20 -2.74
N THR A 29 3.26 2.04 -3.61
CA THR A 29 4.41 1.17 -3.36
C THR A 29 5.45 1.88 -2.49
N GLY A 30 5.96 1.19 -1.47
CA GLY A 30 7.06 1.65 -0.62
C GLY A 30 6.63 2.42 0.65
N CYS A 31 7.52 2.42 1.65
CA CYS A 31 7.35 3.10 2.93
C CYS A 31 8.71 3.60 3.43
N ASN A 32 8.74 4.72 4.16
CA ASN A 32 9.96 5.29 4.73
C ASN A 32 10.36 4.67 6.08
N LEU A 33 9.49 3.86 6.70
CA LEU A 33 9.71 3.27 8.04
C LEU A 33 10.05 1.77 8.01
N TRP A 34 9.79 1.10 6.89
CA TRP A 34 10.15 -0.30 6.64
C TRP A 34 10.27 -0.54 5.13
N SER A 35 11.24 -1.34 4.71
CA SER A 35 11.46 -1.68 3.29
C SER A 35 10.36 -2.56 2.70
N GLY A 36 9.56 -3.21 3.55
CA GLY A 36 8.59 -4.23 3.15
C GLY A 36 9.19 -5.62 2.98
N LYS A 37 10.50 -5.79 3.17
CA LYS A 37 11.17 -7.09 3.17
C LYS A 37 11.23 -7.66 4.59
N GLU A 38 10.87 -8.93 4.74
CA GLU A 38 10.87 -9.62 6.04
C GLU A 38 12.26 -9.69 6.68
N GLU A 39 13.31 -9.84 5.88
CA GLU A 39 14.71 -9.83 6.34
C GLU A 39 15.09 -8.54 7.08
N ASP A 40 14.47 -7.41 6.74
CA ASP A 40 14.74 -6.10 7.34
C ASP A 40 13.83 -5.79 8.54
N ARG A 41 12.73 -6.55 8.73
CA ARG A 41 11.64 -6.21 9.68
C ARG A 41 12.14 -6.04 11.12
N HIS A 42 13.04 -6.90 11.57
CA HIS A 42 13.57 -6.83 12.94
C HIS A 42 14.33 -5.51 13.22
N ASN A 43 14.98 -4.94 12.20
CA ASN A 43 15.78 -3.73 12.33
C ASN A 43 15.04 -2.46 11.87
N ALA A 44 13.83 -2.62 11.33
CA ALA A 44 13.00 -1.52 10.84
C ALA A 44 12.49 -0.61 11.97
N VAL A 45 12.10 0.62 11.60
CA VAL A 45 11.43 1.55 12.51
C VAL A 45 9.99 1.07 12.76
N CYS A 46 9.27 0.66 11.71
CA CYS A 46 7.97 0.01 11.82
C CYS A 46 8.13 -1.51 11.68
N ARG A 47 7.77 -2.27 12.72
CA ARG A 47 8.00 -3.74 12.78
C ARG A 47 6.74 -4.59 12.71
N PHE A 48 5.58 -3.98 12.85
CA PHE A 48 4.29 -4.66 13.02
C PHE A 48 3.39 -4.61 11.78
N CYS A 49 3.88 -4.06 10.66
CA CYS A 49 3.06 -3.87 9.47
C CYS A 49 2.53 -5.21 8.94
N ASP A 50 1.23 -5.24 8.67
CA ASP A 50 0.45 -6.37 8.16
C ASP A 50 0.23 -6.32 6.64
N THR A 51 0.75 -5.28 5.99
CA THR A 51 0.44 -4.91 4.62
C THR A 51 1.61 -5.23 3.70
N ASP A 52 1.34 -5.89 2.58
CA ASP A 52 2.28 -5.96 1.45
C ASP A 52 2.17 -4.68 0.60
N PHE A 53 3.27 -3.95 0.48
CA PHE A 53 3.38 -2.71 -0.29
C PHE A 53 4.62 -2.71 -1.20
N VAL A 54 5.24 -3.86 -1.44
CA VAL A 54 6.43 -3.97 -2.30
C VAL A 54 6.01 -4.28 -3.73
N HIS A 55 6.70 -3.69 -4.70
CA HIS A 55 6.40 -3.83 -6.14
C HIS A 55 5.04 -3.26 -6.57
N THR A 56 4.67 -3.53 -7.82
CA THR A 56 3.49 -2.98 -8.52
C THR A 56 2.68 -4.10 -9.19
N ASP A 57 2.67 -5.27 -8.58
CA ASP A 57 2.18 -6.54 -9.12
C ASP A 57 0.78 -6.91 -8.64
N GLY A 58 0.15 -6.07 -7.81
CA GLY A 58 -1.24 -6.24 -7.39
C GLY A 58 -2.24 -5.82 -8.49
N PRO A 59 -3.56 -6.00 -8.22
CA PRO A 59 -4.61 -5.63 -9.16
C PRO A 59 -4.52 -4.14 -9.52
N GLN A 60 -4.46 -3.83 -10.82
CA GLN A 60 -4.25 -2.45 -11.30
C GLN A 60 -3.01 -1.77 -10.68
N GLY A 61 -1.99 -2.55 -10.31
CA GLY A 61 -0.67 -2.04 -9.93
C GLY A 61 0.08 -1.55 -11.15
N GLY A 62 0.91 -0.51 -10.97
CA GLY A 62 1.73 0.00 -12.06
C GLY A 62 2.44 1.32 -11.75
N LYS A 63 3.09 1.84 -12.80
CA LYS A 63 3.65 3.19 -12.80
C LYS A 63 2.75 4.11 -13.63
N TYR A 64 2.19 5.13 -12.99
CA TYR A 64 1.30 6.09 -13.63
C TYR A 64 2.04 7.43 -13.83
N ALA A 65 1.95 8.00 -15.04
CA ALA A 65 2.63 9.24 -15.36
C ALA A 65 1.95 10.47 -14.73
N THR A 66 0.64 10.40 -14.51
CA THR A 66 -0.19 11.47 -13.94
C THR A 66 -1.13 10.91 -12.88
N ALA A 67 -1.72 11.82 -12.11
CA ALA A 67 -2.84 11.51 -11.22
C ALA A 67 -4.13 11.36 -12.04
#